data_AF-A0A0W1F323-F1
#
_entry.id   AF-A0A0W1F323-F1
#
_cell.length_a   1.000
_cell.length_b   1.000
_cell.length_c   1.000
_cell.angle_alpha   90.00
_cell.angle_beta   90.00
_cell.angle_gamma   90.00
#
_symmetry.space_group_name_H-M   'P 1'
#
loop_
_entity.id
_entity.type
_entity.pdbx_description
1 polymer ?
#
loop_
_entity_poly.entity_id
_entity_poly.type
_entity_poly.pdbx_seq_one_letter_code
_entity_poly.pdbx_strand_id
1 'polypeptide(L)'
;MGDTMVFGRYAEILPWDFDEAPTEDFAEHALPLFVPYAQAVGVALPEAADLSAPPGQQRAFFRLHHLLFRLEDAALALPWRGKAQGDHLPLCAVVGLTDPAQPIVDAVSASGAGAIDLDAIPLLAVPLWALAPKERNEIAGRLPFVPPG
;
A
#
# COMPACT_ATOMS: atom_id res chain seq x y z
N MET A 1 10.11 -32.05 15.55
CA MET A 1 9.11 -31.44 14.65
C MET A 1 9.44 -29.97 14.61
N GLY A 2 9.87 -29.45 13.46
CA GLY A 2 10.06 -28.01 13.28
C GLY A 2 8.71 -27.42 12.95
N ASP A 3 8.25 -26.45 13.75
CA ASP A 3 7.05 -25.69 13.42
C ASP A 3 7.26 -25.02 12.06
N THR A 4 6.41 -25.34 11.09
CA THR A 4 6.37 -24.62 9.83
C THR A 4 6.01 -23.17 10.15
N MET A 5 6.98 -22.26 10.09
CA MET A 5 6.72 -20.84 10.24
C MET A 5 5.78 -20.40 9.12
N VAL A 6 4.56 -20.03 9.47
CA VAL A 6 3.62 -19.38 8.56
C VAL A 6 3.91 -17.88 8.63
N PHE A 7 4.52 -17.33 7.58
CA PHE A 7 4.67 -15.89 7.45
C PHE A 7 3.29 -15.28 7.19
N GLY A 8 2.85 -14.38 8.08
CA GLY A 8 1.59 -13.67 7.90
C GLY A 8 1.64 -12.67 6.76
N ARG A 9 0.48 -12.40 6.17
CA ARG A 9 0.36 -11.48 5.05
C ARG A 9 0.72 -10.05 5.45
N TYR A 10 1.57 -9.43 4.64
CA TYR A 10 2.10 -8.10 4.91
C TYR A 10 1.08 -7.00 4.54
N ALA A 11 0.49 -7.09 3.37
CA ALA A 11 -0.57 -6.22 2.86
C ALA A 11 -1.40 -6.99 1.83
N GLU A 12 -2.59 -6.50 1.50
CA GLU A 12 -3.47 -7.07 0.48
C GLU A 12 -3.54 -6.12 -0.72
N ILE A 13 -3.20 -6.57 -1.92
CA ILE A 13 -3.31 -5.75 -3.14
C ILE A 13 -4.72 -5.91 -3.70
N LEU A 14 -5.43 -4.80 -3.88
CA LEU A 14 -6.81 -4.78 -4.37
C LEU A 14 -6.89 -4.00 -5.68
N PRO A 15 -7.03 -4.69 -6.82
CA PRO A 15 -7.42 -4.03 -8.07
C PRO A 15 -8.77 -3.33 -7.90
N TRP A 16 -8.85 -2.06 -8.27
CA TRP A 16 -10.01 -1.21 -8.03
C TRP A 16 -10.27 -0.25 -9.19
N ASP A 17 -11.53 0.18 -9.32
CA ASP A 17 -11.90 1.28 -10.21
C ASP A 17 -11.65 2.60 -9.48
N PHE A 18 -10.72 3.41 -9.98
CA PHE A 18 -10.36 4.66 -9.30
C PHE A 18 -11.42 5.75 -9.43
N ASP A 19 -12.39 5.60 -10.33
CA ASP A 19 -13.56 6.45 -10.41
C ASP A 19 -14.60 6.13 -9.33
N GLU A 20 -14.41 5.03 -8.58
CA GLU A 20 -15.28 4.62 -7.48
C GLU A 20 -14.65 4.87 -6.10
N ALA A 21 -15.51 4.99 -5.10
CA ALA A 21 -15.10 4.98 -3.71
C ALA A 21 -14.53 3.59 -3.32
N PRO A 22 -13.50 3.52 -2.47
CA PRO A 22 -12.94 2.27 -1.99
C PRO A 22 -13.93 1.50 -1.09
N THR A 23 -13.80 0.17 -1.04
CA THR A 23 -14.55 -0.64 -0.04
C THR A 23 -14.08 -0.33 1.39
N GLU A 24 -14.99 -0.43 2.35
CA GLU A 24 -14.72 -0.40 3.79
C GLU A 24 -14.78 -1.81 4.42
N ASP A 25 -15.10 -2.84 3.64
CA ASP A 25 -15.30 -4.22 4.11
C ASP A 25 -13.97 -4.95 4.32
N PHE A 26 -13.23 -4.54 5.34
CA PHE A 26 -12.00 -5.19 5.78
C PHE A 26 -11.83 -5.10 7.30
N ALA A 27 -11.07 -6.05 7.87
CA ALA A 27 -10.83 -6.05 9.32
C ALA A 27 -10.03 -4.79 9.76
N GLU A 28 -10.23 -4.33 11.00
CA GLU A 28 -9.57 -3.15 11.61
C GLU A 28 -8.05 -3.08 11.42
N HIS A 29 -7.44 -4.23 11.21
CA HIS A 29 -6.00 -4.42 11.10
C HIS A 29 -5.58 -5.01 9.76
N ALA A 30 -6.46 -5.09 8.77
CA ALA A 30 -6.05 -5.34 7.40
C ALA A 30 -5.26 -4.13 6.86
N LEU A 31 -4.39 -4.37 5.88
CA LEU A 31 -3.72 -3.31 5.13
C LEU A 31 -4.04 -3.49 3.65
N PRO A 32 -5.21 -3.03 3.19
CA PRO A 32 -5.53 -3.04 1.77
C PRO A 32 -4.75 -1.94 1.05
N LEU A 33 -4.24 -2.26 -0.13
CA LEU A 33 -3.52 -1.38 -1.04
C LEU A 33 -4.29 -1.38 -2.36
N PHE A 34 -5.06 -0.32 -2.61
CA PHE A 34 -5.84 -0.19 -3.84
C PHE A 34 -4.91 0.17 -5.00
N VAL A 35 -5.03 -0.55 -6.10
CA VAL A 35 -4.29 -0.32 -7.34
C VAL A 35 -5.27 -0.21 -8.51
N PRO A 36 -5.00 0.63 -9.52
CA PRO A 36 -5.84 0.68 -10.72
C PRO A 36 -5.89 -0.69 -11.41
N TYR A 37 -7.05 -1.09 -11.92
CA TYR A 37 -7.18 -2.36 -12.68
C TYR A 37 -6.14 -2.50 -13.78
N ALA A 38 -5.84 -1.42 -14.51
CA ALA A 38 -4.85 -1.41 -15.59
C ALA A 38 -3.45 -1.83 -15.09
N GLN A 39 -3.06 -1.45 -13.88
CA GLN A 39 -1.76 -1.79 -13.28
C GLN A 39 -1.72 -3.22 -12.71
N ALA A 40 -2.88 -3.83 -12.45
CA ALA A 40 -2.97 -5.20 -11.97
C ALA A 40 -2.94 -6.25 -13.11
N VAL A 41 -3.06 -5.82 -14.37
CA VAL A 41 -3.04 -6.74 -15.52
C VAL A 41 -1.72 -7.51 -15.57
N GLY A 42 -1.81 -8.84 -15.59
CA GLY A 42 -0.63 -9.73 -15.65
C GLY A 42 0.06 -9.95 -14.31
N VAL A 43 -0.41 -9.34 -13.22
CA VAL A 43 0.04 -9.64 -11.86
C VAL A 43 -0.69 -10.88 -11.36
N ALA A 44 0.06 -11.88 -10.90
CA ALA A 44 -0.52 -13.08 -10.28
C ALA A 44 -1.02 -12.75 -8.87
N LEU A 45 -2.29 -12.37 -8.77
CA LEU A 45 -3.00 -12.15 -7.51
C LEU A 45 -3.83 -13.39 -7.13
N PRO A 46 -4.09 -13.63 -5.83
CA PRO A 46 -5.04 -14.65 -5.40
C PRO A 46 -6.44 -14.45 -6.01
N GLU A 47 -7.19 -15.54 -6.20
CA GLU A 47 -8.57 -15.47 -6.75
C GLU A 47 -9.53 -14.68 -5.86
N ALA A 48 -9.27 -14.64 -4.55
CA ALA A 48 -10.03 -13.88 -3.59
C ALA A 48 -9.07 -13.12 -2.66
N ALA A 49 -9.37 -11.84 -2.43
CA ALA A 49 -8.65 -11.04 -1.48
C ALA A 49 -8.88 -11.54 -0.05
N ASP A 50 -7.81 -11.68 0.72
CA ASP A 50 -7.93 -11.90 2.16
C ASP A 50 -7.94 -10.55 2.89
N LEU A 51 -9.07 -10.23 3.50
CA LEU A 51 -9.30 -8.97 4.24
C LEU A 51 -9.41 -9.18 5.75
N SER A 52 -9.03 -10.37 6.28
CA SER A 52 -9.02 -10.64 7.72
C SER A 52 -7.90 -9.90 8.47
N ALA A 53 -7.80 -10.02 9.80
CA ALA A 53 -6.59 -9.56 10.49
C ALA A 53 -5.39 -10.46 10.12
N PRO A 54 -4.17 -9.91 9.95
CA PRO A 54 -2.99 -10.71 9.65
C PRO A 54 -2.55 -11.53 10.88
N PRO A 55 -1.96 -12.73 10.70
CA PRO A 55 -1.26 -13.39 11.80
C PRO A 55 0.10 -12.70 12.02
N GLY A 56 0.39 -12.25 13.24
CA GLY A 56 1.68 -11.60 13.55
C GLY A 56 1.58 -10.09 13.76
N GLN A 57 2.35 -9.27 13.02
CA GLN A 57 2.45 -7.81 13.21
C GLN A 57 1.09 -7.12 13.04
N GLN A 58 0.37 -6.98 14.15
CA GLN A 58 -1.07 -6.77 14.14
C GLN A 58 -1.48 -5.42 13.54
N ARG A 59 -0.67 -4.37 13.71
CA ARG A 59 -1.09 -3.02 13.27
C ARG A 59 -0.74 -2.78 11.80
N ALA A 60 -1.76 -2.43 11.01
CA ALA A 60 -1.60 -1.97 9.62
C ALA A 60 -0.59 -0.83 9.51
N PHE A 61 -0.61 0.11 10.45
CA PHE A 61 0.34 1.22 10.54
C PHE A 61 1.80 0.78 10.46
N PHE A 62 2.24 -0.20 11.26
CA PHE A 62 3.66 -0.56 11.26
C PHE A 62 4.11 -1.20 9.93
N ARG A 63 3.20 -1.90 9.26
CA ARG A 63 3.46 -2.50 7.94
C ARG A 63 3.50 -1.41 6.86
N LEU A 64 2.58 -0.44 6.90
CA LEU A 64 2.63 0.73 6.02
C LEU A 64 3.91 1.57 6.25
N HIS A 65 4.27 1.82 7.51
CA HIS A 65 5.45 2.58 7.88
C HIS A 65 6.74 1.91 7.37
N HIS A 66 6.79 0.57 7.45
CA HIS A 66 7.88 -0.23 6.91
C HIS A 66 7.89 -0.23 5.37
N LEU A 67 6.72 -0.30 4.72
CA LEU A 67 6.60 -0.21 3.26
C LEU A 67 7.18 1.10 2.73
N LEU A 68 6.80 2.22 3.37
CA LEU A 68 7.32 3.54 3.02
C LEU A 68 8.84 3.60 3.19
N PHE A 69 9.40 2.99 4.24
CA PHE A 69 10.87 3.00 4.43
C PHE A 69 11.56 2.23 3.33
N ARG A 70 10.99 1.10 2.92
CA ARG A 70 11.54 0.32 1.80
C ARG A 70 11.51 1.10 0.49
N LEU A 71 10.45 1.86 0.24
CA LEU A 71 10.32 2.68 -0.96
C LEU A 71 11.30 3.87 -0.95
N GLU A 72 11.48 4.53 0.19
CA GLU A 72 12.47 5.61 0.37
C GLU A 72 13.91 5.10 0.17
N ASP A 73 14.26 3.96 0.78
CA ASP A 73 15.59 3.35 0.57
C ASP A 73 15.79 2.92 -0.88
N ALA A 74 14.74 2.39 -1.53
CA ALA A 74 14.78 2.03 -2.95
C ALA A 74 14.97 3.25 -3.86
N ALA A 75 14.29 4.37 -3.57
CA ALA A 75 14.46 5.62 -4.30
C ALA A 75 15.88 6.20 -4.19
N LEU A 76 16.58 5.90 -3.08
CA LEU A 76 17.98 6.29 -2.85
C LEU A 76 18.99 5.22 -3.32
N ALA A 77 18.53 4.14 -3.94
CA ALA A 77 19.35 2.98 -4.33
C ALA A 77 20.19 2.41 -3.18
N LEU A 78 19.69 2.48 -1.95
CA LEU A 78 20.40 1.99 -0.77
C LEU A 78 20.31 0.46 -0.68
N PRO A 79 21.39 -0.21 -0.24
CA PRO A 79 21.40 -1.66 -0.08
C PRO A 79 20.55 -2.09 1.11
N TRP A 80 19.42 -2.74 0.85
CA TRP A 80 18.58 -3.31 1.90
C TRP A 80 19.20 -4.61 2.46
N ARG A 81 19.54 -4.61 3.76
CA ARG A 81 20.22 -5.74 4.42
C ARG A 81 19.29 -6.87 4.90
N GLY A 82 17.97 -6.72 4.75
CA GLY A 82 16.96 -7.69 5.20
C GLY A 82 16.32 -8.53 4.09
N LYS A 83 16.88 -8.58 2.87
CA LYS A 83 16.28 -9.31 1.76
C LYS A 83 16.22 -10.82 2.03
N ALA A 84 15.03 -11.39 2.01
CA ALA A 84 14.90 -12.75 1.48
C ALA A 84 15.33 -12.72 0.00
N GLN A 85 16.02 -13.77 -0.46
CA GLN A 85 16.47 -13.86 -1.84
C GLN A 85 15.25 -13.77 -2.78
N GLY A 86 15.21 -12.77 -3.67
CA GLY A 86 14.08 -12.54 -4.58
C GLY A 86 13.05 -11.50 -4.11
N ASP A 87 13.20 -10.88 -2.94
CA ASP A 87 12.34 -9.77 -2.52
C ASP A 87 12.66 -8.49 -3.32
N HIS A 88 11.85 -8.23 -4.34
CA HIS A 88 11.89 -7.05 -5.19
C HIS A 88 10.53 -6.35 -5.12
N LEU A 89 10.44 -5.33 -4.28
CA LEU A 89 9.34 -4.38 -4.32
C LEU A 89 9.67 -3.36 -5.43
N PRO A 90 8.85 -3.24 -6.49
CA PRO A 90 9.03 -2.18 -7.47
C PRO A 90 8.88 -0.82 -6.80
N LEU A 91 9.53 0.19 -7.37
CA LEU A 91 9.36 1.55 -6.88
C LEU A 91 7.95 2.02 -7.25
N CYS A 92 7.13 2.31 -6.24
CA CYS A 92 5.73 2.70 -6.40
C CYS A 92 5.50 4.08 -5.79
N ALA A 93 4.53 4.81 -6.33
CA ALA A 93 3.91 5.93 -5.65
C ALA A 93 2.93 5.44 -4.58
N VAL A 94 2.78 6.20 -3.49
CA VAL A 94 1.83 5.91 -2.41
C VAL A 94 1.01 7.15 -2.08
N VAL A 95 -0.31 7.02 -2.17
CA VAL A 95 -1.26 8.08 -1.82
C VAL A 95 -2.12 7.61 -0.64
N GLY A 96 -2.31 8.52 0.31
CA GLY A 96 -3.20 8.29 1.45
C GLY A 96 -4.63 8.73 1.14
N LEU A 97 -5.60 7.86 1.44
CA LEU A 97 -7.01 8.16 1.32
C LEU A 97 -7.57 8.53 2.70
N THR A 98 -8.14 9.72 2.83
CA THR A 98 -8.61 10.25 4.12
C THR A 98 -10.11 10.14 4.32
N ASP A 99 -10.88 9.95 3.25
CA ASP A 99 -12.34 9.82 3.24
C ASP A 99 -12.73 8.55 2.47
N PRO A 100 -13.43 7.58 3.10
CA PRO A 100 -13.86 6.36 2.42
C PRO A 100 -14.96 6.61 1.38
N ALA A 101 -15.67 7.74 1.43
CA ALA A 101 -16.73 8.07 0.47
C ALA A 101 -16.20 8.76 -0.79
N GLN A 102 -14.93 9.15 -0.81
CA GLN A 102 -14.33 9.87 -1.92
C GLN A 102 -13.84 8.90 -3.00
N PRO A 103 -14.11 9.16 -4.30
CA PRO A 103 -13.45 8.46 -5.40
C PRO A 103 -11.93 8.53 -5.28
N ILE A 104 -11.24 7.42 -5.55
CA ILE A 104 -9.78 7.35 -5.38
C ILE A 104 -9.06 8.36 -6.29
N VAL A 105 -9.53 8.54 -7.53
CA VAL A 105 -8.96 9.50 -8.50
C VAL A 105 -8.96 10.94 -7.97
N ASP A 106 -9.99 11.33 -7.22
CA ASP A 106 -10.10 12.66 -6.62
C ASP A 106 -9.08 12.82 -5.49
N ALA A 107 -8.89 11.78 -4.66
CA ALA A 107 -7.88 11.79 -3.61
C ALA A 107 -6.45 11.85 -4.18
N VAL A 108 -6.18 11.10 -5.26
CA VAL A 108 -4.91 11.15 -5.99
C VAL A 108 -4.65 12.55 -6.54
N SER A 109 -5.65 13.14 -7.19
CA SER A 109 -5.56 14.51 -7.72
C SER A 109 -5.31 15.53 -6.60
N ALA A 110 -6.05 15.45 -5.49
CA ALA A 110 -5.93 16.35 -4.35
C ALA A 110 -4.57 16.23 -3.63
N SER A 111 -3.95 15.05 -3.65
CA SER A 111 -2.62 14.84 -3.07
C SER A 111 -1.49 15.49 -3.88
N GLY A 112 -1.76 15.96 -5.11
CA GLY A 112 -0.72 16.45 -6.03
C GLY A 112 -0.02 15.34 -6.82
N ALA A 113 -0.45 14.09 -6.65
CA ALA A 113 -0.01 12.92 -7.40
C ALA A 113 -0.69 12.77 -8.78
N GLY A 114 -1.58 13.69 -9.17
CA GLY A 114 -2.30 13.64 -10.45
C GLY A 114 -1.43 13.76 -11.71
N ALA A 115 -0.16 14.17 -11.56
CA ALA A 115 0.81 14.24 -12.66
C ALA A 115 1.67 12.97 -12.81
N ILE A 116 1.44 11.95 -11.97
CA ILE A 116 2.20 10.69 -12.05
C ILE A 116 1.79 9.95 -13.32
N ASP A 117 2.79 9.57 -14.11
CA ASP A 117 2.59 8.64 -15.22
C ASP A 117 2.34 7.23 -14.65
N LEU A 118 1.05 6.85 -14.62
CA LEU A 118 0.60 5.56 -14.12
C LEU A 118 1.02 4.39 -15.03
N ASP A 119 1.49 4.65 -16.26
CA ASP A 119 2.06 3.62 -17.12
C ASP A 119 3.52 3.32 -16.74
N ALA A 120 4.21 4.27 -16.08
CA ALA A 120 5.60 4.15 -15.67
C ALA A 120 5.78 3.78 -14.20
N ILE A 121 4.92 4.31 -13.32
CA ILE A 121 5.03 4.17 -11.86
C ILE A 121 3.73 3.56 -11.29
N PRO A 122 3.79 2.36 -10.68
CA PRO A 122 2.65 1.80 -9.98
C PRO A 122 2.20 2.70 -8.83
N LEU A 123 0.89 2.81 -8.61
CA LEU A 123 0.30 3.64 -7.57
C LEU A 123 -0.42 2.76 -6.55
N LEU A 124 -0.09 2.96 -5.28
CA LEU A 124 -0.73 2.32 -4.14
C LEU A 124 -1.56 3.35 -3.38
N ALA A 125 -2.87 3.19 -3.36
CA ALA A 125 -3.78 4.00 -2.56
C ALA A 125 -4.11 3.29 -1.23
N VAL A 126 -3.96 3.98 -0.11
CA VAL A 126 -3.99 3.38 1.23
C VAL A 126 -5.05 4.04 2.12
N PRO A 127 -5.95 3.30 2.78
CA PRO A 127 -7.03 3.87 3.60
C PRO A 127 -6.50 4.43 4.93
N LEU A 128 -6.13 5.71 4.96
CA LEU A 128 -5.65 6.35 6.19
C LEU A 128 -6.76 6.54 7.21
N TRP A 129 -8.03 6.63 6.79
CA TRP A 129 -9.17 6.70 7.71
C TRP A 129 -9.23 5.50 8.68
N ALA A 130 -8.72 4.34 8.25
CA ALA A 130 -8.66 3.13 9.06
C ALA A 130 -7.52 3.12 10.09
N LEU A 131 -6.62 4.11 10.06
CA LEU A 131 -5.53 4.26 11.03
C LEU A 131 -5.94 5.20 12.17
N ALA A 132 -5.35 5.03 13.35
CA ALA A 132 -5.55 5.93 14.47
C ALA A 132 -5.01 7.35 14.17
N PRO A 133 -5.55 8.42 14.77
CA PRO A 133 -5.07 9.79 14.53
C PRO A 133 -3.57 9.99 14.75
N LYS A 134 -3.01 9.37 15.80
CA LYS A 134 -1.57 9.42 16.08
C LYS A 134 -0.74 8.78 14.95
N GLU A 135 -1.21 7.65 14.43
CA GLU A 135 -0.54 6.91 13.35
C GLU A 135 -0.54 7.74 12.07
N ARG A 136 -1.68 8.35 11.72
CA ARG A 136 -1.77 9.26 10.56
C ARG A 136 -0.79 10.42 10.67
N ASN A 137 -0.68 11.04 11.84
CA ASN A 137 0.26 12.15 12.06
C ASN A 137 1.73 11.73 11.88
N GLU A 138 2.07 10.48 12.24
CA GLU A 138 3.43 9.97 12.15
C GLU A 138 3.89 9.74 10.70
N ILE A 139 2.97 9.38 9.79
CA ILE A 139 3.26 9.19 8.36
C ILE A 139 2.90 10.39 7.47
N ALA A 140 2.27 11.43 8.03
CA ALA A 140 1.80 12.58 7.26
C ALA A 140 2.93 13.28 6.48
N GLY A 141 4.15 13.32 7.02
CA GLY A 141 5.32 13.89 6.34
C GLY A 141 5.93 13.02 5.23
N ARG A 142 5.42 11.79 5.06
CA ARG A 142 5.91 10.79 4.10
C ARG A 142 4.92 10.52 2.98
N LEU A 143 3.72 11.12 3.04
CA LEU A 143 2.65 10.95 2.08
C LEU A 143 2.21 12.29 1.48
N PRO A 144 1.88 12.34 0.18
CA PRO A 144 2.08 11.26 -0.78
C PRO A 144 3.57 10.99 -1.00
N PHE A 145 3.92 9.72 -1.17
CA PHE A 145 5.25 9.34 -1.63
C PHE A 145 5.21 9.27 -3.15
N VAL A 146 6.02 10.10 -3.81
CA VAL A 146 6.19 10.08 -5.26
C VAL A 146 7.66 9.82 -5.54
N PRO A 147 8.00 8.71 -6.22
CA PRO A 147 9.37 8.42 -6.59
C PRO A 147 10.01 9.56 -7.41
N PRO A 148 11.33 9.81 -7.27
CA PRO A 148 12.03 10.66 -8.22
C PRO A 148 11.97 10.04 -9.62
N GLY A 149 11.53 10.82 -10.60
CA GLY A 149 11.51 10.44 -12.02
C GLY A 149 12.88 10.47 -12.68
#